data_AF-E3R0K3-F1
#
_entry.id   AF-E3R0K3-F1
#
_cell.length_a   1.000
_cell.length_b   1.000
_cell.length_c   1.000
_cell.angle_alpha   90.00
_cell.angle_beta   90.00
_cell.angle_gamma   90.00
#
_symmetry.space_group_name_H-M   'P 1'
#
loop_
_entity.id
_entity.type
_entity.pdbx_description
1 polymer ?
#
loop_
_entity_poly.entity_id
_entity_poly.type
_entity_poly.pdbx_seq_one_letter_code
_entity_poly.pdbx_strand_id
1 'polypeptide(L)'
;MGSTGHSELLRLAESVLQATTTIVHHLQDTNQQEPSFDQNSVAIQGSDGSEAARILLNDAARSLTRLVNGPVNEFRSFFMTQYDLAAWQAALEFGLFGHVPLMIIMMMILFNARYVHLVA
;
A
#
# COMPACT_ATOMS: atom_id res chain seq x y z
N MET A 1 -20.20 19.21 -25.33
CA MET A 1 -21.10 19.21 -24.16
C MET A 1 -20.22 19.00 -22.94
N GLY A 2 -19.88 20.08 -22.23
CA GLY A 2 -18.98 20.03 -21.08
C GLY A 2 -19.69 19.39 -19.90
N SER A 3 -19.19 18.23 -19.47
CA SER A 3 -19.70 17.53 -18.30
C SER A 3 -19.45 18.37 -17.06
N THR A 4 -20.51 18.78 -16.35
CA THR A 4 -20.47 19.16 -14.93
C THR A 4 -20.27 17.89 -14.09
N GLY A 5 -19.22 17.14 -14.40
CA GLY A 5 -18.89 15.87 -13.76
C GLY A 5 -18.04 16.11 -12.54
N HIS A 6 -18.44 15.53 -11.41
CA HIS A 6 -17.62 15.49 -10.21
C HIS A 6 -16.20 15.01 -10.55
N SER A 7 -15.19 15.66 -9.97
CA SER A 7 -13.80 15.24 -10.15
C SER A 7 -13.58 13.89 -9.46
N GLU A 8 -13.39 12.83 -10.24
CA GLU A 8 -13.11 11.49 -9.68
C GLU A 8 -11.80 11.47 -8.87
N LEU A 9 -10.81 12.27 -9.28
CA LEU A 9 -9.58 12.47 -8.50
C LEU A 9 -9.89 13.04 -7.10
N LEU A 10 -10.74 14.06 -7.04
CA LEU A 10 -11.14 14.67 -5.77
C LEU A 10 -11.91 13.67 -4.91
N ARG A 11 -12.89 12.97 -5.50
CA ARG A 11 -13.72 11.97 -4.80
C ARG A 11 -12.87 10.84 -4.19
N LEU A 12 -11.88 10.34 -4.93
CA LEU A 12 -10.97 9.29 -4.45
C LEU A 12 -10.06 9.82 -3.33
N ALA A 13 -9.54 11.04 -3.46
CA ALA A 13 -8.72 11.67 -2.43
C ALA A 13 -9.50 11.88 -1.12
N GLU A 14 -10.76 12.33 -1.20
CA GLU A 14 -11.66 12.46 -0.05
C GLU A 14 -11.94 11.11 0.61
N SER A 15 -12.13 10.05 -0.19
CA SER A 15 -12.32 8.69 0.32
C SER A 15 -11.09 8.17 1.08
N VAL A 16 -9.89 8.42 0.55
CA VAL A 16 -8.61 8.09 1.22
C VAL A 16 -8.51 8.84 2.56
N LEU A 17 -8.80 10.14 2.58
CA LEU A 17 -8.76 10.95 3.80
C LEU A 17 -9.75 10.42 4.85
N GLN A 18 -11.00 10.16 4.45
CA GLN A 18 -12.05 9.68 5.35
C GLN A 18 -11.70 8.31 5.96
N ALA A 19 -11.25 7.36 5.13
CA ALA A 19 -10.87 6.03 5.57
C ALA A 19 -9.65 6.08 6.52
N THR A 20 -8.64 6.87 6.17
CA THR A 20 -7.45 7.07 7.02
C THR A 20 -7.82 7.68 8.38
N THR A 21 -8.69 8.69 8.38
CA THR A 21 -9.16 9.35 9.61
C THR A 21 -9.90 8.36 10.51
N THR A 22 -10.76 7.52 9.94
CA THR A 22 -11.46 6.46 10.68
C THR A 22 -10.50 5.47 11.33
N ILE A 23 -9.46 5.05 10.59
CA ILE A 23 -8.43 4.14 11.11
C ILE A 23 -7.65 4.78 12.25
N VAL A 24 -7.20 6.03 12.09
CA VAL A 24 -6.45 6.76 13.11
C VAL A 24 -7.28 6.94 14.38
N HIS A 25 -8.56 7.30 14.26
CA HIS A 25 -9.45 7.39 15.43
C HIS A 25 -9.61 6.04 16.14
N HIS A 26 -9.81 4.95 15.40
CA HIS A 26 -9.89 3.61 16.01
C HIS A 26 -8.61 3.25 16.78
N LEU A 27 -7.44 3.56 16.22
CA LEU A 27 -6.16 3.34 16.89
C LEU A 27 -6.04 4.15 18.19
N GLN A 28 -6.45 5.42 18.15
CA GLN A 28 -6.47 6.30 19.32
C GLN A 28 -7.44 5.79 20.40
N ASP A 29 -8.66 5.44 20.03
CA ASP A 29 -9.72 4.98 20.95
C ASP A 29 -9.35 3.65 21.63
N THR A 30 -8.61 2.79 20.92
CA THR A 30 -8.16 1.50 21.43
C THR A 30 -6.75 1.51 22.04
N ASN A 31 -6.10 2.68 22.09
CA ASN A 31 -4.69 2.84 22.50
C ASN A 31 -3.74 1.89 21.76
N GLN A 32 -4.00 1.63 20.47
CA GLN A 32 -3.12 0.86 19.60
C GLN A 32 -2.05 1.76 19.01
N GLN A 33 -0.84 1.22 18.86
CA GLN A 33 0.24 1.90 18.17
C GLN A 33 -0.05 1.94 16.66
N GLU A 34 0.26 3.07 16.02
CA GLU A 34 0.16 3.17 14.56
C GLU A 34 1.09 2.18 13.86
N PRO A 35 0.62 1.47 12.82
CA PRO A 35 1.47 0.63 12.01
C PRO A 35 2.55 1.48 11.33
N SER A 36 3.77 0.98 11.42
CA SER A 36 4.90 1.48 10.66
C SER A 36 5.49 0.37 9.80
N PHE A 37 6.51 0.70 9.02
CA PHE A 37 7.31 -0.30 8.33
C PHE A 37 8.35 -0.96 9.24
N ASP A 38 8.34 -0.70 10.56
CA ASP A 38 9.27 -1.30 11.53
C ASP A 38 9.02 -2.81 11.74
N GLN A 39 10.05 -3.56 12.11
CA GLN A 39 10.00 -5.00 12.37
C GLN A 39 9.07 -5.35 13.54
N ASN A 40 8.93 -4.44 14.51
CA ASN A 40 8.08 -4.64 15.68
C ASN A 40 6.69 -4.00 15.48
N SER A 41 6.41 -3.52 14.26
CA SER A 41 5.09 -2.99 13.90
C SER A 41 4.05 -4.10 13.99
N VAL A 42 2.94 -3.80 14.63
CA VAL A 42 1.83 -4.75 14.80
C VAL A 42 0.71 -4.37 13.86
N ALA A 43 0.05 -5.37 13.27
CA ALA A 43 -1.13 -5.16 12.46
C ALA A 43 -2.26 -4.55 13.32
N ILE A 44 -3.05 -3.65 12.70
CA ILE A 44 -4.22 -3.04 13.31
C ILE A 44 -5.18 -4.14 13.77
N GLN A 45 -5.49 -4.19 15.06
CA GLN A 45 -6.41 -5.18 15.60
C GLN A 45 -7.85 -4.70 15.37
N GLY A 46 -8.65 -5.57 14.76
CA GLY A 46 -9.90 -5.17 14.11
C GLY A 46 -11.14 -5.18 15.02
N SER A 47 -11.88 -4.07 14.97
CA SER A 47 -13.34 -4.06 15.03
C SER A 47 -13.91 -4.05 13.59
N ASP A 48 -15.17 -4.48 13.38
CA ASP A 48 -15.79 -4.55 12.04
C ASP A 48 -15.67 -3.22 11.25
N GLY A 49 -15.75 -2.08 11.94
CA GLY A 49 -15.63 -0.75 11.32
C GLY A 49 -14.20 -0.41 10.86
N SER A 50 -13.19 -0.82 11.62
CA SER A 50 -11.78 -0.59 11.26
C SER A 50 -11.33 -1.44 10.07
N GLU A 51 -11.86 -2.66 9.92
CA GLU A 51 -11.60 -3.52 8.77
C GLU A 51 -12.23 -2.93 7.51
N ALA A 52 -13.49 -2.50 7.58
CA ALA A 52 -14.17 -1.86 6.46
C ALA A 52 -13.43 -0.59 5.98
N ALA A 53 -12.93 0.22 6.92
CA ALA A 53 -12.12 1.40 6.60
C ALA A 53 -10.80 1.02 5.91
N ARG A 54 -10.14 -0.06 6.33
CA ARG A 54 -8.91 -0.56 5.68
C ARG A 54 -9.17 -1.04 4.24
N ILE A 55 -10.27 -1.76 4.01
CA ILE A 55 -10.65 -2.20 2.66
C ILE A 55 -10.89 -0.98 1.76
N LEU A 56 -11.69 -0.02 2.23
CA LEU A 56 -11.98 1.22 1.50
C LEU A 56 -10.70 2.01 1.18
N LEU A 57 -9.79 2.13 2.16
CA LEU A 57 -8.51 2.84 1.98
C LEU A 57 -7.69 2.19 0.86
N ASN A 58 -7.52 0.86 0.89
CA ASN A 58 -6.75 0.14 -0.10
C ASN A 58 -7.33 0.29 -1.52
N ASP A 59 -8.65 0.17 -1.66
CA ASP A 59 -9.32 0.29 -2.94
C ASP A 59 -9.25 1.71 -3.50
N ALA A 60 -9.52 2.72 -2.66
CA ALA A 60 -9.47 4.12 -3.06
C ALA A 60 -8.05 4.56 -3.41
N ALA A 61 -7.05 4.21 -2.59
CA ALA A 61 -5.65 4.52 -2.86
C ALA A 61 -5.17 3.89 -4.16
N ARG A 62 -5.46 2.60 -4.37
CA ARG A 62 -5.06 1.89 -5.59
C ARG A 62 -5.74 2.46 -6.84
N SER A 63 -7.02 2.83 -6.73
CA SER A 63 -7.75 3.46 -7.82
C SER A 63 -7.21 4.85 -8.15
N LEU A 64 -6.84 5.63 -7.12
CA LEU A 64 -6.22 6.94 -7.30
C LEU A 64 -4.86 6.82 -7.99
N THR A 65 -4.00 5.90 -7.55
CA THR A 65 -2.71 5.62 -8.19
C THR A 65 -2.88 5.25 -9.67
N ARG A 66 -3.81 4.33 -9.98
CA ARG A 66 -4.13 3.95 -11.36
C ARG A 66 -4.59 5.13 -12.22
N LEU A 67 -5.46 5.97 -11.66
CA LEU A 67 -6.01 7.10 -12.38
C LEU A 67 -4.94 8.16 -12.69
N VAL A 68 -4.03 8.42 -11.74
CA VAL A 68 -2.93 9.37 -11.90
C VAL A 68 -1.87 8.85 -12.86
N ASN A 69 -1.52 7.57 -12.80
CA ASN A 69 -0.51 6.97 -13.67
C ASN A 69 -1.02 6.68 -15.09
N GLY A 70 -2.33 6.48 -15.23
CA GLY A 70 -2.96 6.11 -16.48
C GLY A 70 -2.76 4.63 -16.85
N PRO A 71 -3.56 4.12 -17.80
CA PRO A 71 -3.64 2.69 -18.09
C PRO A 71 -2.35 2.10 -18.66
N VAL A 72 -1.59 2.86 -19.45
CA VAL A 72 -0.35 2.36 -20.08
C VAL A 72 0.70 2.03 -19.03
N ASN A 73 0.88 2.91 -18.05
CA ASN A 73 1.85 2.68 -16.97
C ASN A 73 1.39 1.54 -16.05
N GLU A 74 0.08 1.42 -15.78
CA GLU A 74 -0.46 0.28 -15.03
C GLU A 74 -0.18 -1.06 -15.70
N PHE A 75 -0.33 -1.17 -17.03
CA PHE A 75 0.01 -2.40 -17.74
C PHE A 75 1.51 -2.71 -17.68
N ARG A 76 2.37 -1.71 -17.81
CA ARG A 76 3.83 -1.90 -17.67
C ARG A 76 4.19 -2.41 -16.28
N SER A 77 3.69 -1.76 -15.22
CA SER A 77 3.89 -2.21 -13.84
C SER A 77 3.34 -3.62 -13.63
N PHE A 78 2.17 -3.95 -14.18
CA PHE A 78 1.59 -5.29 -14.10
C PHE A 78 2.51 -6.36 -14.71
N PHE A 79 3.09 -6.13 -15.89
CA PHE A 79 4.01 -7.10 -16.50
C PHE A 79 5.31 -7.28 -15.69
N MET A 80 5.75 -6.25 -14.95
CA MET A 80 6.94 -6.34 -14.10
C MET A 80 6.73 -7.16 -12.82
N THR A 81 5.48 -7.39 -12.40
CA THR A 81 5.17 -8.19 -11.18
C THR A 81 5.73 -9.62 -11.22
N GLN A 82 5.99 -10.16 -12.43
CA GLN A 82 6.58 -11.49 -12.58
C GLN A 82 8.03 -11.54 -12.09
N TYR A 83 8.78 -10.44 -12.24
CA TYR A 83 10.14 -10.36 -11.71
C TYR A 83 10.15 -10.32 -10.19
N ASP A 84 9.19 -9.61 -9.57
CA ASP A 84 9.03 -9.62 -8.12
C ASP A 84 8.76 -11.05 -7.62
N LEU A 85 7.81 -11.77 -8.25
CA LEU A 85 7.50 -13.16 -7.88
C LEU A 85 8.71 -14.10 -8.02
N ALA A 86 9.48 -13.98 -9.10
CA ALA A 86 10.69 -14.77 -9.29
C ALA A 86 11.77 -14.45 -8.23
N ALA A 87 11.91 -13.17 -7.86
CA ALA A 87 12.82 -12.76 -6.80
C ALA A 87 12.40 -13.33 -5.43
N TRP A 88 11.11 -13.32 -5.10
CA TRP A 88 10.59 -13.98 -3.90
C TRP A 88 10.84 -15.48 -3.91
N GLN A 89 10.64 -16.15 -5.05
CA GLN A 89 10.91 -17.59 -5.18
C GLN A 89 12.38 -17.92 -4.92
N ALA A 90 13.31 -17.19 -5.55
CA ALA A 90 14.74 -17.38 -5.31
C ALA A 90 15.11 -17.07 -3.84
N ALA A 91 14.56 -16.00 -3.26
CA ALA A 91 14.81 -15.66 -1.86
C ALA A 91 14.38 -16.76 -0.88
N LEU A 92 13.26 -17.42 -1.15
CA LEU A 92 12.79 -18.56 -0.37
C LEU A 92 13.63 -19.82 -0.59
N GLU A 93 13.97 -20.14 -1.84
CA GLU A 93 14.76 -21.34 -2.20
C GLU A 93 16.15 -21.33 -1.57
N PHE A 94 16.82 -20.17 -1.56
CA PHE A 94 18.14 -20.02 -0.96
C PHE A 94 18.09 -19.62 0.53
N GLY A 95 16.91 -19.54 1.15
CA GLY A 95 16.76 -19.16 2.54
C GLY A 95 17.33 -17.79 2.88
N LEU A 96 17.25 -16.81 1.95
CA LEU A 96 17.85 -15.48 2.13
C LEU A 96 17.36 -14.79 3.39
N PHE A 97 16.07 -14.91 3.73
CA PHE A 97 15.52 -14.28 4.94
C PHE A 97 16.10 -14.81 6.25
N GLY A 98 16.72 -15.99 6.25
CA GLY A 98 17.47 -16.53 7.39
C GLY A 98 18.92 -16.03 7.46
N HIS A 99 19.46 -15.50 6.35
CA HIS A 99 20.84 -15.03 6.24
C HIS A 99 20.97 -13.50 6.31
N VAL A 100 19.89 -12.77 5.97
CA VAL A 100 19.86 -11.31 6.05
C VAL A 100 19.48 -10.90 7.47
N PRO A 101 20.32 -10.12 8.18
CA PRO A 101 19.96 -9.54 9.47
C PRO A 101 18.66 -8.72 9.34
N LEU A 102 17.73 -8.89 10.27
CA LEU A 102 16.40 -8.26 10.25
C LEU A 102 16.41 -6.74 9.97
N MET A 103 17.44 -6.03 10.43
CA MET A 103 17.65 -4.60 10.15
C MET A 103 17.81 -4.26 8.64
N ILE A 104 18.37 -5.17 7.84
CA ILE A 104 18.65 -4.95 6.41
C ILE A 104 17.43 -5.26 5.54
N ILE A 105 16.59 -6.23 5.94
CA ILE A 105 15.34 -6.57 5.24
C ILE A 105 14.39 -5.36 5.17
N MET A 106 14.33 -4.58 6.25
CA MET A 106 13.54 -3.35 6.32
C MET A 106 13.92 -2.33 5.25
N MET A 107 15.23 -2.16 5.04
CA MET A 107 15.77 -1.22 4.06
C MET A 107 15.37 -1.63 2.65
N MET A 108 15.29 -2.94 2.36
CA MET A 108 14.84 -3.46 1.06
C MET A 108 13.34 -3.25 0.82
N ILE A 109 12.49 -3.37 1.84
CA ILE A 109 11.04 -3.09 1.74
C ILE A 109 10.80 -1.59 1.45
N LEU A 110 11.50 -0.71 2.18
CA LEU A 110 11.49 0.74 1.93
C LEU A 110 12.05 1.13 0.57
N PHE A 111 13.06 0.40 0.07
CA PHE A 111 13.67 0.65 -1.24
C PHE A 111 12.75 0.21 -2.40
N ASN A 112 12.05 -0.92 -2.28
CA ASN A 112 11.08 -1.39 -3.27
C ASN A 112 9.89 -0.41 -3.39
N ALA A 113 9.37 0.09 -2.26
CA ALA A 113 8.31 1.11 -2.24
C ALA A 113 8.70 2.43 -2.93
N ARG A 114 10.00 2.78 -2.96
CA ARG A 114 10.53 3.95 -3.68
C ARG A 114 10.87 3.69 -5.15
N TYR A 115 11.28 2.47 -5.51
CA TYR A 115 11.71 2.15 -6.87
C TYR A 115 10.57 1.96 -7.87
N VAL A 116 9.38 1.54 -7.41
CA VAL A 116 8.18 1.44 -8.27
C VAL A 116 7.78 2.79 -8.88
N HIS A 117 8.18 3.92 -8.27
CA HIS A 117 7.95 5.26 -8.80
C HIS A 117 9.04 5.80 -9.73
N LEU A 118 10.19 5.12 -9.86
CA LEU A 118 11.33 5.62 -10.66
C LEU A 118 11.45 4.96 -12.05
N VAL A 119 10.67 3.91 -12.32
CA VAL A 119 10.74 3.12 -13.56
C VAL A 119 9.40 3.14 -14.34
N ALA A 120 8.45 4.01 -13.96
CA ALA A 120 7.16 4.19 -14.65
C ALA A 120 7.07 5.52 -15.39
#